data_AF-A0A6G3DJ22-F1
#
_entry.id   AF-A0A6G3DJ22-F1
#
_cell.length_a   1.000
_cell.length_b   1.000
_cell.length_c   1.000
_cell.angle_alpha   90.00
_cell.angle_beta   90.00
_cell.angle_gamma   90.00
#
_symmetry.space_group_name_H-M   'P 1'
#
loop_
_entity.id
_entity.type
_entity.pdbx_description
1 polymer ?
#
loop_
_entity_poly.entity_id
_entity_poly.type
_entity_poly.pdbx_seq_one_letter_code
_entity_poly.pdbx_strand_id
1 'polypeptide(L)' 'PAQVVLRWHLQLGNIVIPKSVTPERIRQNLDVFDFTLTDDEMTAIAGLDRDLRTGPHPDQLN' A
#
# COMPACT_ATOMS: atom_id res chain seq x y z
N PRO A 1 8.50 7.02 -0.25
CA PRO A 1 7.02 7.00 -0.06
C PRO A 1 6.35 5.65 -0.40
N ALA A 2 6.67 5.01 -1.53
CA ALA A 2 6.03 3.76 -1.94
C ALA A 2 6.20 2.61 -0.91
N GLN A 3 7.40 2.42 -0.37
CA GLN A 3 7.70 1.38 0.62
C GLN A 3 6.83 1.47 1.89
N VAL A 4 6.57 2.68 2.38
CA VAL A 4 5.70 2.90 3.57
C VAL A 4 4.28 2.40 3.31
N VAL A 5 3.71 2.71 2.14
CA VAL A 5 2.35 2.27 1.76
C VAL A 5 2.29 0.75 1.61
N LEU A 6 3.32 0.15 1.01
CA LEU A 6 3.42 -1.31 0.88
C LEU A 6 3.51 -1.98 2.26
N ARG A 7 4.37 -1.47 3.14
CA ARG A 7 4.52 -1.97 4.51
C ARG A 7 3.22 -1.86 5.30
N TRP A 8 2.52 -0.74 5.18
CA TRP A 8 1.22 -0.52 5.83
C TRP A 8 0.19 -1.59 5.43
N HIS A 9 0.04 -1.86 4.14
CA HIS A 9 -0.87 -2.93 3.69
C HIS A 9 -0.46 -4.32 4.18
N LEU A 10 0.85 -4.63 4.21
CA LEU A 10 1.33 -5.91 4.73
C LEU A 10 1.05 -6.06 6.23
N GLN A 11 1.22 -5.00 7.03
CA GLN A 11 0.90 -5.02 8.47
C GLN A 11 -0.60 -5.13 8.77
N LEU A 12 -1.47 -4.69 7.85
CA LEU A 12 -2.91 -4.96 7.92
C LEU A 12 -3.28 -6.43 7.63
N GLY A 13 -2.32 -7.25 7.20
CA GLY A 13 -2.55 -8.65 6.82
C GLY A 13 -2.98 -8.85 5.37
N ASN A 14 -2.89 -7.82 4.52
CA ASN A 14 -3.26 -7.93 3.11
C ASN A 14 -2.14 -8.55 2.26
N ILE A 15 -2.54 -9.22 1.19
CA ILE A 15 -1.64 -9.55 0.09
C ILE A 15 -1.54 -8.32 -0.83
N VAL A 16 -0.31 -7.90 -1.15
CA VAL A 16 -0.05 -6.67 -1.92
C VAL A 16 0.57 -7.00 -3.28
N ILE A 17 0.03 -6.43 -4.37
CA ILE A 17 0.47 -6.67 -5.74
C ILE A 17 0.87 -5.34 -6.40
N PRO A 18 2.09 -4.82 -6.15
CA PRO A 18 2.52 -3.54 -6.69
C PRO A 18 2.81 -3.62 -8.19
N LYS A 19 2.13 -2.80 -8.99
CA LYS A 19 2.39 -2.71 -10.44
C LYS A 19 3.69 -1.96 -10.70
N SER A 20 4.63 -2.60 -11.41
CA SER A 20 5.83 -1.96 -11.94
C SER A 20 6.36 -2.71 -13.16
N VAL A 21 6.98 -1.97 -14.10
CA VAL A 21 7.77 -2.53 -15.22
C VAL A 21 9.25 -2.15 -15.14
N THR A 22 9.61 -1.29 -14.18
CA THR A 22 10.98 -0.83 -13.99
C THR A 22 11.70 -1.75 -13.02
N PRO A 23 12.81 -2.42 -13.41
CA PRO A 23 13.50 -3.39 -12.56
C PRO A 23 13.92 -2.81 -11.19
N GLU A 24 14.39 -1.57 -11.18
CA GLU A 24 14.79 -0.91 -9.94
C GLU A 24 13.61 -0.74 -8.97
N ARG A 25 12.45 -0.32 -9.47
CA ARG A 25 11.24 -0.19 -8.65
C ARG A 25 10.73 -1.53 -8.16
N ILE A 26 10.89 -2.60 -8.95
CA ILE A 26 10.51 -3.95 -8.50
C ILE A 26 11.37 -4.36 -7.29
N ARG A 27 12.69 -4.14 -7.33
CA ARG A 27 13.57 -4.41 -6.19
C ARG A 27 13.21 -3.55 -4.99
N GLN A 28 13.06 -2.24 -5.18
CA GLN A 28 12.69 -1.32 -4.10
C GLN A 28 11.33 -1.66 -3.46
N ASN A 29 10.35 -2.12 -4.25
CA ASN A 29 9.05 -2.53 -3.72
C ASN A 29 9.11 -3.82 -2.88
N LEU A 30 10.11 -4.67 -3.11
CA LEU A 30 10.34 -5.88 -2.30
C LEU A 30 11.10 -5.58 -1.00
N ASP A 31 11.81 -4.45 -0.95
CA ASP A 31 12.60 -4.01 0.20
C ASP A 31 11.72 -3.30 1.24
N VAL A 32 10.84 -4.06 1.88
CA VAL A 32 9.83 -3.56 2.86
C VAL A 32 9.72 -4.46 4.10
N PHE A 33 10.67 -5.37 4.29
CA PHE A 33 10.65 -6.38 5.36
C PHE A 33 11.66 -6.10 6.48
N ASP A 34 12.58 -5.17 6.27
CA ASP A 34 13.64 -4.77 7.18
C ASP A 34 13.21 -3.70 8.20
N PHE A 35 11.98 -3.16 8.08
CA PHE A 35 11.39 -2.25 9.05
C PHE A 35 9.92 -2.55 9.33
N THR A 36 9.40 -1.92 10.38
CA THR A 36 7.99 -1.96 10.76
C THR A 36 7.47 -0.55 11.02
N LEU A 37 6.21 -0.31 10.73
CA LEU A 37 5.50 0.89 11.17
C LEU A 37 5.01 0.67 12.60
N THR A 38 5.19 1.70 13.42
CA THR A 38 4.65 1.79 14.78
C THR A 38 3.13 1.92 14.78
N ASP A 39 2.48 1.65 15.90
CA ASP A 39 1.03 1.76 16.02
C ASP A 39 0.53 3.20 15.76
N ASP A 40 1.30 4.21 16.18
CA ASP A 40 1.00 5.62 15.92
C ASP A 40 1.08 5.95 14.42
N GLU A 41 2.08 5.43 13.71
CA GLU A 41 2.19 5.60 12.25
C GLU A 41 1.08 4.87 11.51
N MET A 42 0.74 3.65 11.93
CA MET A 42 -0.40 2.89 11.39
C MET A 42 -1.71 3.66 11.56
N THR A 43 -1.91 4.28 12.73
CA THR A 43 -3.08 5.11 13.05
C THR A 43 -3.10 6.39 12.22
N ALA A 44 -1.96 7.06 12.08
CA ALA A 44 -1.85 8.28 11.28
C ALA A 44 -2.21 8.02 9.80
N ILE A 45 -1.77 6.89 9.23
CA ILE A 45 -2.11 6.50 7.85
C ILE A 45 -3.60 6.14 7.74
N ALA A 46 -4.16 5.43 8.71
CA ALA A 46 -5.60 5.12 8.73
C ALA A 46 -6.48 6.39 8.73
N GLY A 47 -6.03 7.45 9.40
CA GLY A 47 -6.69 8.76 9.39
C GLY A 47 -6.69 9.50 8.04
N LEU A 48 -6.01 8.99 7.02
CA LEU A 48 -5.99 9.57 5.67
C LEU A 48 -7.16 9.09 4.79
N ASP A 49 -8.00 8.17 5.27
CA ASP A 49 -9.16 7.71 4.52
C ASP A 49 -10.12 8.87 4.21
N ARG A 50 -10.63 8.87 2.98
CA ARG A 50 -11.50 9.93 2.42
C ARG A 50 -12.72 9.36 1.70
N ASP A 51 -12.95 8.05 1.81
CA ASP A 51 -13.98 7.33 1.03
C ASP A 51 -13.87 7.63 -0.49
N LEU A 52 -12.64 7.79 -0.96
CA LEU A 52 -12.34 8.18 -2.34
C LEU A 52 -11.93 6.96 -3.16
N ARG A 53 -12.69 6.68 -4.23
CA ARG A 53 -12.36 5.64 -5.20
C ARG A 53 -11.56 6.20 -6.38
N THR A 54 -10.42 5.59 -6.68
CA THR A 54 -9.58 5.96 -7.85
C THR A 54 -9.85 5.12 -9.10
N GLY A 55 -10.37 3.91 -8.91
CA GLY A 55 -10.82 3.02 -9.98
C GLY A 55 -12.32 3.16 -10.28
N PRO A 56 -12.85 2.41 -11.26
CA PRO A 56 -14.28 2.37 -11.53
C PRO A 56 -15.07 1.75 -10.37
N HIS A 57 -16.34 2.12 -10.27
CA HIS A 57 -17.25 1.52 -9.29
C HIS A 57 -17.52 0.04 -9.66
N PRO A 58 -17.38 -0.91 -8.73
CA PRO A 58 -17.52 -2.34 -9.03
C PRO A 58 -18.89 -2.67 -9.63
N ASP A 59 -19.96 -2.06 -9.12
CA ASP A 59 -21.33 -2.29 -9.60
C ASP A 59 -21.65 -1.61 -10.94
N GLN A 60 -20.76 -0.76 -11.46
CA GLN A 60 -20.96 -0.04 -12.72
C GLN A 60 -20.09 -0.59 -13.86
N LEU A 61 -19.22 -1.55 -13.58
CA LEU A 61 -18.35 -2.17 -14.57
C LEU A 61 -18.93 -3.54 -14.98
N ASN A 62 -19.46 -3.61 -16.21
CA ASN A 62 -19.90 -4.84 -16.88
C ASN A 62 -18.98 -5.15 -18.06
#